data_AF-A0A969DHD0-F1
#
_entry.id   AF-A0A969DHD0-F1
#
_cell.length_a   1.000
_cell.length_b   1.000
_cell.length_c   1.000
_cell.angle_alpha   90.00
_cell.angle_beta   90.00
_cell.angle_gamma   90.00
#
_symmetry.space_group_name_H-M   'P 1'
#
loop_
_entity.id
_entity.type
_entity.pdbx_description
1 polymer ?
#
loop_
_entity_poly.entity_id
_entity_poly.type
_entity_poly.pdbx_seq_one_letter_code
_entity_poly.pdbx_strand_id
1 'polypeptide(L)' 'NKLKLIKRNGFGFRNFRNFEIRALLSWHYNTNLAR' A
#
# COMPACT_ATOMS: atom_id res chain seq x y z
N ASN A 1 -6.64 -5.57 -8.09
CA ASN A 1 -7.82 -5.53 -7.19
C ASN A 1 -7.53 -4.60 -6.00
N LYS A 2 -8.24 -3.46 -5.91
CA LYS A 2 -7.98 -2.38 -4.94
C LYS A 2 -8.16 -2.83 -3.47
N LEU A 3 -9.16 -3.67 -3.20
CA LEU A 3 -9.43 -4.17 -1.84
C LEU A 3 -8.28 -5.04 -1.30
N LYS A 4 -7.65 -5.86 -2.16
CA LYS A 4 -6.47 -6.66 -1.80
C LYS A 4 -5.26 -5.76 -1.49
N LEU A 5 -5.12 -4.65 -2.21
CA LEU A 5 -4.05 -3.68 -2.01
C LEU A 5 -4.14 -3.03 -0.61
N ILE A 6 -5.34 -2.59 -0.23
CA ILE A 6 -5.62 -2.02 1.09
C ILE A 6 -5.29 -3.03 2.19
N LYS A 7 -5.74 -4.28 2.06
CA LYS A 7 -5.43 -5.35 3.03
C LYS A 7 -3.93 -5.58 3.17
N ARG A 8 -3.18 -5.59 2.06
CA ARG A 8 -1.72 -5.76 2.08
C ARG A 8 -1.01 -4.59 2.77
N ASN A 9 -1.41 -3.35 2.47
CA ASN A 9 -0.83 -2.16 3.10
C ASN A 9 -1.18 -2.04 4.59
N GLY A 10 -2.30 -2.65 4.99
CA GLY A 10 -2.74 -2.78 6.39
C GLY A 10 -2.02 -3.86 7.19
N PHE A 11 -1.13 -4.65 6.59
CA PHE A 11 -0.30 -5.58 7.35
C PHE A 11 0.62 -4.79 8.32
N GLY A 12 0.58 -5.14 9.61
CA GLY A 12 1.29 -4.39 10.65
C GLY A 12 0.78 -2.95 10.85
N PHE A 13 -0.53 -2.72 10.69
CA PHE A 13 -1.17 -1.43 10.93
C PHE A 13 -1.04 -1.02 12.42
N ARG A 14 0.03 -0.27 12.72
CA ARG A 14 0.32 0.27 14.06
C ARG A 14 0.35 1.80 14.08
N ASN A 15 0.44 2.41 12.89
CA ASN A 15 0.51 3.85 12.68
C ASN A 15 -0.22 4.21 11.38
N PHE A 16 -1.24 5.08 11.48
CA PHE A 16 -2.07 5.48 10.34
C PHE A 16 -1.28 6.20 9.25
N ARG A 17 -0.34 7.07 9.63
CA ARG A 17 0.50 7.84 8.69
C ARG A 17 1.43 6.92 7.88
N ASN A 18 1.99 5.88 8.50
CA ASN A 18 2.76 4.87 7.76
C ASN A 18 1.88 4.06 6.80
N PHE A 19 0.65 3.76 7.19
CA PHE A 19 -0.31 3.10 6.30
C PHE A 19 -0.68 3.99 5.10
N GLU A 20 -0.97 5.26 5.35
CA GLU A 20 -1.33 6.24 4.34
C GLU A 20 -0.21 6.41 3.30
N ILE A 21 1.04 6.59 3.75
CA ILE A 21 2.21 6.69 2.87
C ILE A 21 2.34 5.43 2.01
N ARG A 22 2.24 4.23 2.60
CA ARG A 22 2.30 2.96 1.85
C ARG A 22 1.15 2.79 0.85
N ALA A 23 -0.05 3.23 1.23
CA ALA A 23 -1.22 3.18 0.37
C ALA A 23 -1.08 4.10 -0.84
N LEU A 24 -0.70 5.37 -0.63
CA LEU A 24 -0.46 6.35 -1.68
C LEU A 24 0.66 5.91 -2.62
N LEU A 25 1.79 5.46 -2.08
CA LEU A 25 2.90 4.93 -2.88
C LEU A 25 2.46 3.74 -3.72
N SER A 26 1.72 2.78 -3.14
CA SER A 26 1.24 1.61 -3.88
C SER A 26 0.15 1.94 -4.90
N TRP A 27 -0.52 3.10 -4.78
CA TRP A 27 -1.52 3.57 -5.74
C TRP A 27 -0.89 4.30 -6.93
N HIS A 28 0.21 5.02 -6.69
CA HIS A 28 0.90 5.82 -7.72
C HIS A 28 2.01 5.04 -8.43
N TYR A 29 2.74 4.19 -7.72
CA TYR A 29 3.74 3.31 -8.32
C TYR A 29 3.08 2.01 -8.75
N ASN A 30 3.04 1.77 -10.07
CA ASN A 30 2.71 0.46 -10.58
C ASN A 30 3.80 -0.51 -10.12
N THR A 31 3.46 -1.41 -9.19
CA THR A 31 4.36 -2.43 -8.61
C THR A 31 5.03 -3.35 -9.64
N ASN A 32 4.72 -3.21 -10.93
CA ASN A 32 5.41 -3.88 -12.03
C ASN A 32 6.77 -3.27 -12.39
N LEU A 33 7.17 -2.12 -11.82
CA LEU A 33 8.46 -1.48 -12.13
C LEU A 33 9.68 -2.22 -11.52
N ALA A 34 9.46 -3.17 -10.62
CA ALA A 34 10.51 -3.98 -9.99
C ALA A 34 10.64 -5.39 -10.58
N ARG A 35 10.19 -5.61 -11.83
CA ARG A 35 10.36 -6.88 -12.55
C ARG A 35 11.51 -6.78 -13.54
#